data_AF-A0A447U602-F1
#
_entry.id   AF-A0A447U602-F1
#
_cell.length_a   1.000
_cell.length_b   1.000
_cell.length_c   1.000
_cell.angle_alpha   90.00
_cell.angle_beta   90.00
_cell.angle_gamma   90.00
#
_symmetry.space_group_name_H-M   'P 1'
#
loop_
_entity.id
_entity.type
_entity.pdbx_description
1 polymer ?
#
loop_
_entity_poly.entity_id
_entity_poly.type
_entity_poly.pdbx_seq_one_letter_code
_entity_poly.pdbx_strand_id
1 'polypeptide(L)' 'MPASAPKNGHYKAYILGQGKDGIAKTPEWAAQITGIPADRIIKLAREIGSAKPAYICQGWGTTTSC' A
#
# COMPACT_ATOMS: atom_id res chain seq x y z
N MET A 1 -10.44 -6.28 -19.14
CA MET A 1 -9.28 -7.20 -19.10
C MET A 1 -9.57 -8.39 -20.00
N PRO A 2 -8.59 -8.93 -20.74
CA PRO A 2 -8.79 -10.11 -21.61
C PRO A 2 -9.12 -11.37 -20.81
N ALA A 3 -9.89 -12.28 -21.41
CA ALA A 3 -10.52 -13.44 -20.76
C ALA A 3 -9.56 -14.51 -20.20
N SER A 4 -8.25 -14.38 -20.42
CA SER A 4 -7.20 -15.32 -19.97
C SER A 4 -6.50 -14.89 -18.67
N ALA A 5 -6.90 -13.79 -18.04
CA ALA A 5 -6.24 -13.35 -16.80
C ALA A 5 -6.70 -14.23 -15.61
N PRO A 6 -5.78 -14.80 -14.82
CA PRO A 6 -6.13 -15.57 -13.63
C PRO A 6 -7.03 -14.74 -12.71
N LYS A 7 -8.08 -15.37 -12.16
CA LYS A 7 -9.21 -14.72 -11.45
C LYS A 7 -8.78 -13.71 -10.37
N ASN A 8 -7.58 -13.87 -9.79
CA ASN A 8 -7.03 -13.00 -8.74
C ASN A 8 -5.63 -12.41 -9.09
N GLY A 9 -5.27 -12.34 -10.37
CA GLY A 9 -3.97 -11.81 -10.82
C GLY A 9 -3.86 -10.28 -10.86
N HIS A 10 -4.85 -9.56 -10.32
CA HIS A 10 -4.91 -8.11 -10.37
C HIS A 10 -4.47 -7.52 -9.02
N TYR A 11 -3.74 -6.40 -9.05
CA TYR A 11 -3.13 -5.76 -7.87
C TYR A 11 -4.09 -5.52 -6.70
N LYS A 12 -5.37 -5.27 -7.00
CA LYS A 12 -6.44 -5.15 -5.99
C LYS A 12 -6.63 -6.43 -5.16
N ALA A 13 -6.52 -7.61 -5.77
CA ALA A 13 -6.63 -8.88 -5.05
C ALA A 13 -5.47 -9.09 -4.07
N TYR A 14 -4.26 -8.62 -4.42
CA TYR A 14 -3.12 -8.61 -3.51
C TYR A 14 -3.35 -7.70 -2.29
N ILE A 15 -3.84 -6.48 -2.50
CA ILE A 15 -4.14 -5.54 -1.40
C ILE A 15 -5.24 -6.11 -0.49
N LEU A 16 -6.28 -6.71 -1.05
CA LEU A 16 -7.41 -7.26 -0.31
C LEU A 16 -7.13 -8.63 0.34
N GLY A 17 -5.92 -9.19 0.18
CA GLY A 17 -5.57 -10.51 0.72
C GLY A 17 -6.22 -11.69 -0.02
N GLN A 18 -6.80 -11.45 -1.19
CA GLN A 18 -7.37 -12.48 -2.09
C GLN A 18 -6.32 -13.06 -3.05
N GLY A 19 -5.08 -12.56 -2.97
CA GLY A 19 -3.91 -13.07 -3.66
C GLY A 19 -3.30 -14.29 -2.98
N LYS A 20 -2.17 -14.77 -3.50
CA LYS A 20 -1.49 -15.99 -3.03
C LYS A 20 -1.09 -15.95 -1.55
N ASP A 21 -0.81 -14.76 -1.02
CA ASP A 21 -0.30 -14.61 0.34
C ASP A 21 -1.41 -14.63 1.40
N GLY A 22 -2.68 -14.51 1.03
CA GLY A 22 -3.82 -14.51 1.98
C GLY A 22 -3.88 -13.33 2.96
N ILE A 23 -2.96 -12.36 2.85
CA ILE A 23 -2.80 -11.27 3.83
C ILE A 23 -3.39 -9.97 3.27
N ALA A 24 -4.41 -9.45 3.94
CA ALA A 24 -4.94 -8.13 3.66
C ALA A 24 -3.95 -7.04 4.12
N LYS A 25 -3.64 -6.09 3.23
CA LYS A 25 -2.69 -4.99 3.47
C LYS A 25 -3.38 -3.84 4.20
N THR A 26 -3.88 -4.11 5.40
CA THR A 26 -4.60 -3.12 6.22
C THR A 26 -3.63 -2.17 6.94
N PRO A 27 -4.11 -1.01 7.43
CA PRO A 27 -3.31 -0.11 8.26
C PRO A 27 -2.75 -0.79 9.52
N GLU A 28 -3.50 -1.71 10.13
CA GLU A 28 -3.08 -2.47 11.31
C GLU A 28 -1.94 -3.42 10.97
N TRP A 29 -2.01 -4.09 9.82
CA TRP A 29 -0.92 -4.91 9.30
C TRP A 29 0.35 -4.08 9.05
N ALA A 30 0.21 -2.90 8.43
CA ALA A 30 1.34 -2.01 8.16
C ALA A 30 1.95 -1.42 9.44
N ALA A 31 1.13 -1.16 10.46
CA ALA A 31 1.58 -0.64 11.75
C ALA A 31 2.51 -1.61 12.49
N GLN A 32 2.21 -2.91 12.44
CA GLN A 32 3.06 -3.95 13.06
C GLN A 32 4.44 -4.04 12.41
N ILE A 33 4.55 -3.77 11.11
CA ILE A 33 5.81 -3.86 10.37
C ILE A 33 6.64 -2.59 10.51
N THR A 34 5.99 -1.43 10.35
CA THR A 34 6.67 -0.13 10.27
C THR A 34 6.86 0.55 11.63
N GLY A 35 6.15 0.08 12.66
CA GLY A 35 6.07 0.74 13.97
C GLY A 35 5.25 2.04 13.97
N ILE A 36 4.66 2.44 12.83
CA ILE A 36 3.82 3.64 12.72
C ILE A 36 2.39 3.28 13.13
N PRO A 37 1.75 4.02 14.05
CA PRO A 37 0.36 3.78 14.44
C PRO A 37 -0.61 3.79 13.24
N ALA A 38 -1.60 2.89 13.24
CA ALA A 38 -2.55 2.72 12.14
C ALA A 38 -3.36 4.01 11.85
N ASP A 39 -3.70 4.78 12.89
CA ASP A 39 -4.37 6.08 12.79
C ASP A 39 -3.53 7.09 12.00
N ARG A 40 -2.20 7.10 12.19
CA ARG A 40 -1.28 7.97 11.47
C ARG A 40 -1.19 7.59 9.99
N ILE A 41 -1.18 6.29 9.68
CA ILE A 41 -1.20 5.78 8.31
C ILE A 41 -2.50 6.21 7.60
N ILE A 42 -3.66 6.06 8.26
CA ILE A 42 -4.96 6.46 7.71
C ILE A 42 -5.02 7.97 7.49
N LYS A 43 -4.55 8.75 8.47
CA LYS A 43 -4.53 10.22 8.39
C LYS A 43 -3.67 10.69 7.21
N LEU A 44 -2.46 10.16 7.07
CA LEU A 44 -1.58 10.47 5.94
C LEU A 44 -2.23 10.09 4.60
N ALA A 45 -2.85 8.91 4.50
CA ALA A 45 -3.52 8.48 3.28
C ALA A 45 -4.66 9.43 2.87
N ARG A 46 -5.42 9.94 3.85
CA ARG A 46 -6.47 10.95 3.61
C ARG A 46 -5.88 12.28 3.18
N GLU A 47 -4.82 12.74 3.85
CA GLU A 47 -4.12 13.98 3.50
C GLU A 47 -3.61 13.94 2.06
N ILE A 48 -2.90 12.86 1.66
CA ILE A 48 -2.44 12.65 0.28
C ILE A 48 -3.61 12.57 -0.70
N GLY A 49 -4.67 11.83 -0.38
CA GLY A 49 -5.83 11.69 -1.27
C GLY A 49 -6.64 12.98 -1.44
N SER A 50 -6.58 13.88 -0.46
CA SER A 50 -7.21 15.20 -0.49
C SER A 50 -6.33 16.29 -1.11
N ALA A 51 -5.01 16.11 -1.12
CA ALA A 51 -4.07 17.06 -1.68
C ALA A 51 -4.16 17.10 -3.22
N LYS A 52 -4.42 18.28 -3.78
CA LYS A 52 -4.49 18.52 -5.23
C LYS A 52 -3.74 19.80 -5.58
N PRO A 53 -2.51 19.72 -6.13
CA PRO A 53 -1.72 18.52 -6.46
C PRO A 53 -0.94 17.96 -5.25
N ALA A 54 -0.86 16.62 -5.13
CA ALA A 54 0.03 15.98 -4.16
C ALA A 54 1.41 15.76 -4.80
N TYR A 55 2.47 16.25 -4.14
CA TYR A 55 3.85 15.99 -4.54
C TYR A 55 4.52 15.11 -3.50
N ILE A 56 4.92 13.90 -3.91
CA ILE A 56 5.61 12.95 -3.04
C ILE A 56 7.08 12.94 -3.44
N CYS A 57 7.92 13.46 -2.56
CA CYS A 57 9.35 13.61 -2.77
C CYS A 57 10.08 12.53 -1.96
N GLN A 58 10.67 11.53 -2.64
CA GLN A 58 11.45 10.47 -2.01
C GLN A 58 12.93 10.74 -2.26
N GLY A 59 13.72 10.89 -1.19
CA GLY A 59 15.18 11.01 -1.30
C GLY A 59 15.85 9.68 -1.66
N TRP A 60 17.12 9.73 -2.07
CA TRP A 60 17.88 8.53 -2.47
C TRP A 60 18.24 7.57 -1.32
N GLY A 61 18.03 7.97 -0.06
CA GLY A 61 18.40 7.18 1.11
C GLY A 61 17.74 5.80 1.20
N THR A 62 16.53 5.63 0.67
CA THR A 62 15.84 4.32 0.64
C THR A 62 16.41 3.36 -0.41
N THR A 63 17.20 3.85 -1.36
CA THR A 63 17.77 3.07 -2.47
C THR A 63 19.25 2.76 -2.25
N THR A 64 19.95 3.56 -1.44
CA THR A 64 21.41 3.44 -1.23
C THR A 64 21.79 2.55 -0.02
N SER A 65 20.84 2.11 0.79
CA SER A 65 21.13 1.17 1.89
C SER A 65 21.14 -0.28 1.37
N CYS A 66 22.18 -0.64 0.62
CA CYS A 66 22.63 -2.01 0.41
C CYS A 66 23.88 -2.27 1.26
#